data_AF-A0A9W6WTT4-F1
#
_entry.id   AF-A0A9W6WTT4-F1
#
_cell.length_a   1.000
_cell.length_b   1.000
_cell.length_c   1.000
_cell.angle_alpha   90.00
_cell.angle_beta   90.00
_cell.angle_gamma   90.00
#
_symmetry.space_group_name_H-M   'P 1'
#
loop_
_entity.id
_entity.type
_entity.pdbx_description
1 polymer ?
#
loop_
_entity_poly.entity_id
_entity_poly.type
_entity_poly.pdbx_seq_one_letter_code
_entity_poly.pdbx_strand_id
1 'polypeptide(L)'
;MEENGGHPIVYGMDAVHGSALLTDTVFFGQQINGGASFNPDLVYEHGRVTARDALAAGETFGEDPHLAAVMGDAIVHGLQSNNQTAACLKHWIAYSWGETGEGVTISDFDLLNTLIPSFKAAIEAGALTGMKNYIAVNGVQVIENTKLLKTLLRDDVGLTGMMVTDFYEINDLQVSTV
;
A
#
# COMPACT_ATOMS: atom_id res chain seq x y z
N MET A 1 -32.05 -10.30 8.87
CA MET A 1 -31.13 -10.33 7.72
C MET A 1 -31.50 -9.22 6.71
N GLU A 2 -32.09 -8.11 7.18
CA GLU A 2 -32.71 -7.08 6.31
C GLU A 2 -31.98 -5.72 6.36
N GLU A 3 -30.86 -5.60 7.09
CA GLU A 3 -29.95 -4.46 6.97
C GLU A 3 -28.82 -4.79 5.97
N ASN A 4 -28.44 -3.81 5.15
CA ASN A 4 -27.39 -3.85 4.11
C ASN A 4 -27.64 -4.75 2.89
N GLY A 5 -28.90 -5.13 2.61
CA GLY A 5 -29.24 -5.88 1.40
C GLY A 5 -28.59 -7.28 1.30
N GLY A 6 -28.07 -7.80 2.40
CA GLY A 6 -27.38 -9.10 2.45
C GLY A 6 -25.91 -9.06 2.00
N HIS A 7 -25.33 -7.89 1.74
CA HIS A 7 -23.92 -7.77 1.41
C HIS A 7 -23.05 -7.90 2.66
N PRO A 8 -22.03 -8.78 2.69
CA PRO A 8 -21.12 -8.89 3.81
C PRO A 8 -20.22 -7.65 3.92
N ILE A 9 -19.81 -7.30 5.13
CA ILE A 9 -18.82 -6.25 5.38
C ILE A 9 -17.43 -6.82 5.15
N VAL A 10 -16.55 -6.02 4.52
CA VAL A 10 -15.10 -6.26 4.51
C VAL A 10 -14.50 -5.47 5.67
N TYR A 11 -13.79 -6.14 6.57
CA TYR A 11 -13.11 -5.51 7.71
C TYR A 11 -11.63 -5.28 7.37
N GLY A 12 -11.09 -4.11 7.66
CA GLY A 12 -9.67 -3.77 7.46
C GLY A 12 -8.92 -3.61 8.79
N MET A 13 -7.63 -3.94 8.80
CA MET A 13 -6.73 -3.79 9.95
C MET A 13 -5.31 -3.49 9.45
N ASP A 14 -4.49 -2.84 10.27
CA ASP A 14 -3.06 -2.67 10.02
C ASP A 14 -2.25 -3.84 10.62
N ALA A 15 -2.06 -4.93 9.87
CA ALA A 15 -1.09 -5.99 10.18
C ALA A 15 0.18 -5.79 9.36
N VAL A 16 1.05 -4.93 9.88
CA VAL A 16 2.21 -4.42 9.16
C VAL A 16 3.35 -5.42 9.12
N HIS A 17 3.66 -6.04 10.25
CA HIS A 17 4.77 -6.97 10.40
C HIS A 17 4.30 -8.16 11.25
N GLY A 18 3.20 -8.75 10.80
CA GLY A 18 2.35 -9.60 11.64
C GLY A 18 1.18 -8.82 12.23
N SER A 19 0.32 -9.54 12.94
CA SER A 19 -0.93 -9.03 13.50
C SER A 19 -0.72 -8.36 14.86
N ALA A 20 -0.13 -7.16 14.82
CA ALA A 20 0.27 -6.46 16.03
C ALA A 20 -0.89 -6.08 16.97
N LEU A 21 -2.12 -6.02 16.44
CA LEU A 21 -3.31 -5.62 17.18
C LEU A 21 -4.09 -6.80 17.79
N LEU A 22 -3.63 -8.04 17.59
CA LEU A 22 -4.21 -9.23 18.20
C LEU A 22 -3.25 -9.89 19.18
N THR A 23 -3.80 -10.56 20.18
CA THR A 23 -3.03 -11.37 21.14
C THR A 23 -2.65 -12.72 20.51
N ASP A 24 -1.53 -13.30 20.95
CA ASP A 24 -1.04 -14.63 20.53
C ASP A 24 -0.72 -14.77 19.04
N THR A 25 -0.29 -13.69 18.40
CA THR A 25 0.10 -13.65 16.99
C THR A 25 1.61 -13.59 16.79
N VAL A 26 2.07 -13.93 15.59
CA VAL A 26 3.49 -13.85 15.22
C VAL A 26 3.84 -12.42 14.83
N PHE A 27 4.90 -11.90 15.44
CA PHE A 27 5.56 -10.67 15.01
C PHE A 27 6.76 -11.00 14.12
N PHE A 28 6.87 -10.30 13.02
CA PHE A 28 8.02 -10.31 12.13
C PHE A 28 8.87 -9.05 12.35
N GLY A 29 10.10 -9.06 11.82
CA GLY A 29 10.84 -7.82 11.60
C GLY A 29 10.04 -6.89 10.68
N GLN A 30 10.28 -5.59 10.80
CA GLN A 30 9.65 -4.60 9.90
C GLN A 30 10.07 -4.86 8.44
N GLN A 31 9.37 -4.27 7.49
CA GLN A 31 9.63 -4.48 6.06
C GLN A 31 11.09 -4.18 5.67
N ILE A 32 11.74 -3.21 6.31
CA ILE A 32 13.17 -2.94 6.11
C ILE A 32 14.06 -4.15 6.47
N ASN A 33 13.70 -4.92 7.51
CA ASN A 33 14.38 -6.17 7.86
C ASN A 33 14.12 -7.25 6.81
N GLY A 34 12.90 -7.29 6.25
CA GLY A 34 12.56 -8.14 5.12
C GLY A 34 13.41 -7.82 3.88
N GLY A 35 13.54 -6.54 3.52
CA GLY A 35 14.42 -6.09 2.44
C GLY A 35 15.88 -6.46 2.69
N ALA A 36 16.40 -6.19 3.88
CA ALA A 36 17.77 -6.53 4.28
C ALA A 36 18.07 -8.03 4.25
N SER A 37 17.05 -8.90 4.25
CA SER A 37 17.23 -10.35 4.12
C SER A 37 17.57 -10.80 2.70
N PHE A 38 17.25 -9.99 1.68
CA PHE A 38 17.33 -10.35 0.26
C PHE A 38 16.69 -11.71 -0.06
N ASN A 39 15.67 -12.12 0.70
CA ASN A 39 15.00 -13.40 0.60
C ASN A 39 13.49 -13.23 0.33
N PRO A 40 13.03 -13.29 -0.93
CA PRO A 40 11.62 -13.15 -1.27
C PRO A 40 10.76 -14.30 -0.73
N ASP A 41 11.29 -15.52 -0.60
CA ASP A 41 10.56 -16.65 -0.04
C ASP A 41 10.23 -16.40 1.44
N LEU A 42 11.16 -15.77 2.18
CA LEU A 42 10.91 -15.35 3.56
C LEU A 42 9.83 -14.26 3.64
N VAL A 43 9.81 -13.32 2.69
CA VAL A 43 8.79 -12.26 2.64
C VAL A 43 7.43 -12.80 2.22
N TYR A 44 7.39 -13.79 1.33
CA TYR A 44 6.16 -14.54 1.03
C TYR A 44 5.63 -15.24 2.28
N GLU A 45 6.48 -15.95 3.02
CA GLU A 45 6.07 -16.64 4.26
C GLU A 45 5.64 -15.65 5.35
N HIS A 46 6.29 -14.50 5.44
CA HIS A 46 5.83 -13.38 6.27
C HIS A 46 4.40 -12.98 5.88
N GLY A 47 4.13 -12.71 4.59
CA GLY A 47 2.78 -12.40 4.11
C GLY A 47 1.78 -13.51 4.42
N ARG A 48 2.16 -14.77 4.21
CA ARG A 48 1.31 -15.95 4.44
C ARG A 48 0.94 -16.13 5.91
N VAL A 49 1.90 -15.96 6.83
CA VAL A 49 1.65 -16.05 8.27
C VAL A 49 0.89 -14.84 8.77
N THR A 50 1.21 -13.64 8.26
CA THR A 50 0.42 -12.44 8.53
C THR A 50 -1.03 -12.67 8.09
N ALA A 51 -1.29 -13.15 6.87
CA ALA A 51 -2.65 -13.44 6.42
C ALA A 51 -3.41 -14.46 7.28
N ARG A 52 -2.70 -15.41 7.90
CA ARG A 52 -3.26 -16.33 8.89
C ARG A 52 -3.63 -15.60 10.19
N ASP A 53 -2.81 -14.64 10.63
CA ASP A 53 -2.90 -14.01 11.94
C ASP A 53 -3.65 -12.67 11.96
N ALA A 54 -3.64 -11.84 10.89
CA ALA A 54 -4.54 -10.71 10.59
C ALA A 54 -4.27 -9.98 9.24
N LEU A 55 -5.14 -9.00 8.96
CA LEU A 55 -5.27 -8.17 7.76
C LEU A 55 -4.29 -6.98 7.77
N ALA A 56 -3.75 -6.58 6.61
CA ALA A 56 -2.42 -5.97 6.47
C ALA A 56 -2.30 -4.48 6.10
N ALA A 57 -1.13 -3.88 6.37
CA ALA A 57 -0.72 -2.55 5.87
C ALA A 57 0.82 -2.29 6.02
N GLY A 58 1.62 -1.79 5.04
CA GLY A 58 3.10 -1.65 5.17
C GLY A 58 3.72 -0.26 4.87
N GLU A 59 4.97 0.01 5.32
CA GLU A 59 5.63 1.33 5.16
C GLU A 59 6.84 1.42 4.19
N THR A 60 7.72 0.41 4.00
CA THR A 60 8.59 0.20 2.80
C THR A 60 9.61 -0.94 2.99
N PHE A 61 10.05 -1.62 1.91
CA PHE A 61 11.07 -2.68 1.93
C PHE A 61 12.52 -2.17 1.73
N GLY A 62 12.74 -0.86 1.54
CA GLY A 62 14.07 -0.29 1.34
C GLY A 62 14.07 0.85 0.32
N GLU A 63 15.26 1.39 0.03
CA GLU A 63 15.45 2.51 -0.92
C GLU A 63 15.65 2.08 -2.38
N ASP A 64 16.03 0.82 -2.62
CA ASP A 64 16.24 0.29 -3.97
C ASP A 64 14.90 -0.10 -4.62
N PRO A 65 14.52 0.50 -5.77
CA PRO A 65 13.23 0.24 -6.40
C PRO A 65 13.04 -1.20 -6.85
N HIS A 66 14.13 -1.88 -7.24
CA HIS A 66 14.06 -3.26 -7.69
C HIS A 66 13.80 -4.20 -6.51
N LEU A 67 14.55 -4.05 -5.41
CA LEU A 67 14.35 -4.80 -4.18
C LEU A 67 12.92 -4.59 -3.64
N ALA A 68 12.46 -3.34 -3.61
CA ALA A 68 11.10 -3.02 -3.15
C ALA A 68 10.03 -3.69 -4.03
N ALA A 69 10.24 -3.76 -5.35
CA ALA A 69 9.34 -4.45 -6.28
C ALA A 69 9.31 -5.97 -6.07
N VAL A 70 10.47 -6.60 -5.92
CA VAL A 70 10.56 -8.06 -5.68
C VAL A 70 9.90 -8.43 -4.36
N MET A 71 10.11 -7.65 -3.30
CA MET A 71 9.48 -7.90 -2.00
C MET A 71 7.98 -7.57 -2.01
N GLY A 72 7.58 -6.53 -2.76
CA GLY A 72 6.18 -6.15 -2.97
C GLY A 72 5.35 -7.24 -3.66
N ASP A 73 5.90 -7.87 -4.69
CA ASP A 73 5.27 -9.04 -5.34
C ASP A 73 5.11 -10.21 -4.34
N ALA A 74 6.20 -10.56 -3.65
CA ALA A 74 6.21 -11.68 -2.71
C ALA A 74 5.20 -11.51 -1.57
N ILE A 75 5.12 -10.32 -0.96
CA ILE A 75 4.20 -10.06 0.15
C ILE A 75 2.74 -10.10 -0.31
N VAL A 76 2.42 -9.61 -1.53
CA VAL A 76 1.05 -9.67 -2.07
C VAL A 76 0.62 -11.12 -2.29
N HIS A 77 1.46 -11.93 -2.93
CA HIS A 77 1.18 -13.36 -3.10
C HIS A 77 1.03 -14.08 -1.76
N GLY A 78 1.91 -13.79 -0.80
CA GLY A 78 1.83 -14.36 0.55
C GLY A 78 0.52 -13.99 1.24
N LEU A 79 0.18 -12.70 1.24
CA LEU A 79 -1.03 -12.17 1.88
C LEU A 79 -2.31 -12.76 1.30
N GLN A 80 -2.38 -12.88 -0.03
CA GLN A 80 -3.60 -13.33 -0.70
C GLN A 80 -3.65 -14.86 -0.92
N SER A 81 -2.63 -15.60 -0.48
CA SER A 81 -2.50 -17.05 -0.71
C SER A 81 -3.65 -17.89 -0.11
N ASN A 82 -4.35 -17.38 0.90
CA ASN A 82 -5.46 -18.07 1.55
C ASN A 82 -6.84 -17.77 0.93
N ASN A 83 -6.93 -16.87 -0.07
CA ASN A 83 -8.17 -16.38 -0.67
C ASN A 83 -9.20 -15.77 0.33
N GLN A 84 -8.75 -15.37 1.51
CA GLN A 84 -9.57 -14.75 2.56
C GLN A 84 -9.10 -13.33 2.90
N THR A 85 -7.90 -12.96 2.46
CA THR A 85 -7.28 -11.67 2.72
C THR A 85 -7.04 -10.93 1.41
N ALA A 86 -7.42 -9.65 1.39
CA ALA A 86 -7.09 -8.72 0.32
C ALA A 86 -5.85 -7.91 0.71
N ALA A 87 -4.82 -7.91 -0.13
CA ALA A 87 -3.64 -7.08 0.08
C ALA A 87 -3.94 -5.62 -0.27
N CYS A 88 -3.41 -4.70 0.55
CA CYS A 88 -3.53 -3.26 0.37
C CYS A 88 -2.14 -2.67 0.09
N LEU A 89 -1.91 -2.17 -1.12
CA LEU A 89 -0.72 -1.37 -1.42
C LEU A 89 -0.87 0.01 -0.77
N LYS A 90 0.15 0.48 -0.05
CA LYS A 90 0.15 1.80 0.56
C LYS A 90 1.55 2.39 0.69
N HIS A 91 1.72 3.70 0.81
CA HIS A 91 0.68 4.72 0.59
C HIS A 91 0.86 5.34 -0.79
N TRP A 92 -0.13 5.18 -1.67
CA TRP A 92 -0.13 5.75 -3.01
C TRP A 92 -0.28 7.28 -2.95
N ILE A 93 0.66 8.11 -3.38
CA ILE A 93 2.06 7.83 -3.70
C ILE A 93 2.93 8.95 -3.08
N ALA A 94 4.25 8.74 -3.07
CA ALA A 94 5.28 9.71 -2.65
C ALA A 94 5.28 10.09 -1.16
N TYR A 95 4.55 9.34 -0.33
CA TYR A 95 4.54 9.50 1.12
C TYR A 95 5.93 9.46 1.75
N SER A 96 6.76 8.52 1.28
CA SER A 96 8.13 8.32 1.78
C SER A 96 9.18 9.22 1.12
N TRP A 97 8.78 10.17 0.27
CA TRP A 97 9.72 11.05 -0.44
C TRP A 97 10.13 12.27 0.40
N GLY A 98 9.25 12.73 1.29
CA GLY A 98 9.50 13.84 2.19
C GLY A 98 10.06 13.39 3.54
N GLU A 99 10.82 14.26 4.20
CA GLU A 99 11.43 13.96 5.51
C GLU A 99 10.42 14.04 6.68
N THR A 100 9.36 14.82 6.52
CA THR A 100 8.43 15.18 7.60
C THR A 100 6.99 14.70 7.39
N GLY A 101 6.71 13.96 6.30
CA GLY A 101 5.34 13.58 5.93
C GLY A 101 4.49 14.76 5.45
N GLU A 102 5.12 15.88 5.08
CA GLU A 102 4.48 17.04 4.46
C GLU A 102 4.42 16.91 2.92
N GLY A 103 3.85 17.91 2.25
CA GLY A 103 3.82 17.97 0.79
C GLY A 103 5.21 17.93 0.17
N VAL A 104 5.32 17.24 -0.97
CA VAL A 104 6.59 16.96 -1.65
C VAL A 104 6.63 17.59 -3.04
N THR A 105 7.83 17.99 -3.46
CA THR A 105 8.13 18.28 -4.86
C THR A 105 9.00 17.17 -5.42
N ILE A 106 8.55 16.52 -6.49
CA ILE A 106 9.21 15.37 -7.10
C ILE A 106 9.09 15.47 -8.62
N SER A 107 10.16 15.11 -9.32
CA SER A 107 10.14 15.04 -10.79
C SER A 107 9.31 13.84 -11.26
N ASP A 108 8.69 13.93 -12.44
CA ASP A 108 8.03 12.76 -13.04
C ASP A 108 9.06 11.62 -13.25
N PHE A 109 10.34 11.93 -13.51
CA PHE A 109 11.41 10.94 -13.64
C PHE A 109 11.59 10.14 -12.34
N ASP A 110 11.74 10.81 -11.20
CA ASP A 110 11.96 10.14 -9.92
C ASP A 110 10.71 9.40 -9.45
N LEU A 111 9.54 9.99 -9.63
CA LEU A 111 8.27 9.34 -9.32
C LEU A 111 8.14 8.01 -10.07
N LEU A 112 8.37 8.04 -11.38
CA LEU A 112 8.18 6.88 -12.26
C LEU A 112 9.29 5.83 -12.14
N ASN A 113 10.54 6.23 -11.86
CA ASN A 113 11.66 5.29 -11.80
C ASN A 113 11.96 4.78 -10.38
N THR A 114 11.58 5.51 -9.34
CA THR A 114 11.91 5.16 -7.96
C THR A 114 10.72 4.60 -7.21
N LEU A 115 9.54 5.21 -7.36
CA LEU A 115 8.36 4.87 -6.55
C LEU A 115 7.43 3.89 -7.26
N ILE A 116 7.14 4.13 -8.54
CA ILE A 116 6.20 3.29 -9.30
C ILE A 116 6.59 1.81 -9.42
N PRO A 117 7.87 1.40 -9.51
CA PRO A 117 8.21 -0.01 -9.68
C PRO A 117 7.60 -0.94 -8.63
N SER A 118 7.59 -0.54 -7.34
CA SER A 118 7.04 -1.37 -6.27
C SER A 118 5.53 -1.44 -6.30
N PHE A 119 4.85 -0.32 -6.56
CA PHE A 119 3.39 -0.30 -6.71
C PHE A 119 2.93 -1.09 -7.94
N LYS A 120 3.64 -0.96 -9.07
CA LYS A 120 3.34 -1.71 -10.29
C LYS A 120 3.51 -3.21 -10.06
N ALA A 121 4.58 -3.64 -9.40
CA ALA A 121 4.77 -5.04 -9.03
C ALA A 121 3.64 -5.56 -8.13
N ALA A 122 3.24 -4.79 -7.12
CA ALA A 122 2.11 -5.17 -6.24
C ALA A 122 0.78 -5.29 -7.01
N ILE A 123 0.52 -4.39 -7.96
CA ILE A 123 -0.67 -4.45 -8.83
C ILE A 123 -0.62 -5.66 -9.76
N GLU A 124 0.53 -5.92 -10.39
CA GLU A 124 0.75 -7.08 -11.27
C GLU A 124 0.65 -8.41 -10.52
N ALA A 125 1.06 -8.45 -9.25
CA ALA A 125 0.84 -9.56 -8.32
C ALA A 125 -0.64 -9.75 -7.90
N GLY A 126 -1.51 -8.84 -8.31
CA GLY A 126 -2.95 -8.93 -8.09
C GLY A 126 -3.44 -8.31 -6.79
N ALA A 127 -2.76 -7.29 -6.25
CA ALA A 127 -3.26 -6.55 -5.08
C ALA A 127 -4.71 -6.08 -5.31
N LEU A 128 -5.59 -6.45 -4.39
CA LEU A 128 -7.03 -6.21 -4.50
C LEU A 128 -7.45 -4.81 -4.03
N THR A 129 -6.63 -4.15 -3.21
CA THR A 129 -6.90 -2.79 -2.74
C THR A 129 -5.63 -1.93 -2.73
N GLY A 130 -5.83 -0.62 -2.66
CA GLY A 130 -4.78 0.34 -2.36
C GLY A 130 -5.27 1.46 -1.45
N MET A 131 -4.35 2.09 -0.75
CA MET A 131 -4.60 3.22 0.13
C MET A 131 -3.75 4.40 -0.33
N LYS A 132 -4.41 5.54 -0.53
CA LYS A 132 -3.73 6.81 -0.82
C LYS A 132 -3.41 7.58 0.47
N ASN A 133 -2.74 8.72 0.37
CA ASN A 133 -2.32 9.54 1.51
C ASN A 133 -2.74 11.01 1.39
N TYR A 134 -2.62 11.73 2.50
CA TYR A 134 -3.04 13.12 2.68
C TYR A 134 -2.09 14.19 2.12
N ILE A 135 -0.89 13.84 1.65
CA ILE A 135 0.10 14.86 1.27
C ILE A 135 -0.21 15.50 -0.09
N ALA A 136 0.35 16.69 -0.31
CA ALA A 136 0.41 17.30 -1.62
C ALA A 136 1.62 16.80 -2.42
N VAL A 137 1.41 16.36 -3.66
CA VAL A 137 2.47 16.06 -4.61
C VAL A 137 2.49 17.14 -5.66
N ASN A 138 3.61 17.88 -5.75
CA ASN A 138 3.76 19.03 -6.65
C ASN A 138 2.63 20.06 -6.49
N GLY A 139 2.25 20.33 -5.24
CA GLY A 139 1.24 21.34 -4.88
C GLY A 139 -0.22 20.87 -4.95
N VAL A 140 -0.51 19.63 -5.32
CA VAL A 140 -1.88 19.09 -5.39
C VAL A 140 -2.01 17.87 -4.47
N GLN A 141 -2.97 17.90 -3.55
CA GLN A 141 -3.23 16.78 -2.64
C GLN A 141 -3.63 15.52 -3.39
N VAL A 142 -3.08 14.36 -2.98
CA VAL A 142 -3.29 13.11 -3.71
C VAL A 142 -4.77 12.77 -3.82
N ILE A 143 -5.58 13.02 -2.79
CA ILE A 143 -7.03 12.77 -2.78
C ILE A 143 -7.80 13.44 -3.95
N GLU A 144 -7.34 14.58 -4.44
CA GLU A 144 -7.95 15.30 -5.57
C GLU A 144 -7.12 15.23 -6.87
N ASN A 145 -5.92 14.64 -6.83
CA ASN A 145 -4.99 14.64 -7.94
C ASN A 145 -5.38 13.61 -9.01
N THR A 146 -6.15 14.04 -10.00
CA THR A 146 -6.59 13.18 -11.10
C THR A 146 -5.45 12.64 -11.99
N LYS A 147 -4.32 13.34 -12.10
CA LYS A 147 -3.12 12.82 -12.79
C LYS A 147 -2.60 11.58 -12.07
N LEU A 148 -2.56 11.59 -10.74
CA LEU A 148 -2.06 10.46 -9.95
C LEU A 148 -3.10 9.36 -9.76
N LEU A 149 -4.37 9.70 -9.53
CA LEU A 149 -5.42 8.74 -9.18
C LEU A 149 -6.19 8.15 -10.36
N LYS A 150 -6.22 8.83 -11.52
CA LYS A 150 -6.90 8.32 -12.72
C LYS A 150 -5.88 7.94 -13.77
N THR A 151 -5.13 8.91 -14.28
CA THR A 151 -4.18 8.67 -15.37
C THR A 151 -3.11 7.67 -14.95
N LEU A 152 -2.33 7.98 -13.91
CA LEU A 152 -1.25 7.09 -13.50
C LEU A 152 -1.78 5.79 -12.88
N LEU A 153 -2.63 5.87 -11.86
CA LEU A 153 -3.09 4.68 -11.11
C LEU A 153 -3.97 3.72 -11.93
N ARG A 154 -4.95 4.26 -12.67
CA ARG A 154 -5.98 3.45 -13.34
C ARG A 154 -5.62 3.17 -14.78
N ASP A 155 -5.21 4.20 -15.52
CA ASP A 155 -4.97 4.06 -16.95
C ASP A 155 -3.58 3.47 -17.23
N ASP A 156 -2.54 3.93 -16.53
CA ASP A 156 -1.15 3.54 -16.82
C ASP A 156 -0.69 2.29 -16.05
N VAL A 157 -0.85 2.24 -14.72
CA VAL A 157 -0.41 1.07 -13.91
C VAL A 157 -1.50 0.04 -13.66
N GLY A 158 -2.78 0.39 -13.84
CA GLY A 158 -3.86 -0.57 -13.99
C GLY A 158 -4.41 -1.20 -12.70
N LEU A 159 -4.38 -0.51 -11.55
CA LEU A 159 -5.10 -1.01 -10.37
C LEU A 159 -6.61 -1.06 -10.67
N THR A 160 -7.18 -2.25 -10.72
CA THR A 160 -8.64 -2.46 -10.90
C THR A 160 -9.38 -2.58 -9.57
N GLY A 161 -8.64 -2.84 -8.49
CA GLY A 161 -9.12 -2.96 -7.12
C GLY A 161 -9.66 -1.67 -6.51
N MET A 162 -10.09 -1.77 -5.25
CA MET A 162 -10.69 -0.66 -4.52
C MET A 162 -9.62 0.25 -3.92
N MET A 163 -9.78 1.57 -4.06
CA MET A 163 -8.93 2.55 -3.37
C MET A 163 -9.64 3.08 -2.14
N VAL A 164 -9.05 2.89 -0.96
CA VAL A 164 -9.48 3.51 0.29
C VAL A 164 -8.78 4.85 0.50
N THR A 165 -9.39 5.71 1.32
CA THR A 165 -8.69 6.86 1.89
C THR A 165 -7.80 6.42 3.04
N ASP A 166 -6.79 7.23 3.37
CA ASP A 166 -6.12 7.12 4.66
C ASP A 166 -7.03 7.57 5.81
N PHE A 167 -6.56 7.41 7.03
CA PHE A 167 -7.25 7.89 8.23
C PHE A 167 -7.48 9.40 8.16
N TYR A 168 -8.75 9.81 8.22
CA TYR A 168 -9.19 11.21 8.26
C TYR A 168 -8.83 12.06 7.02
N GLU A 169 -8.28 11.46 5.95
CA GLU A 169 -7.79 12.15 4.75
C GLU A 169 -8.82 13.08 4.10
N ILE A 170 -10.10 12.68 4.03
CA ILE A 170 -11.17 13.53 3.46
C ILE A 170 -11.36 14.80 4.28
N ASN A 171 -11.25 14.71 5.60
CA ASN A 171 -11.44 15.83 6.50
C ASN A 171 -10.24 16.78 6.49
N ASP A 172 -9.05 16.25 6.20
CA ASP A 172 -7.81 17.02 6.06
C ASP A 172 -7.65 17.66 4.67
N LEU A 173 -8.61 17.43 3.76
CA LEU A 173 -8.61 18.05 2.44
C LEU A 173 -8.62 19.57 2.56
N GLN A 174 -7.45 20.16 2.35
CA GLN A 174 -7.32 21.61 2.23
C GLN A 174 -7.73 22.01 0.82
N VAL A 175 -8.67 22.93 0.66
CA VAL A 175 -9.08 23.41 -0.66
C VAL A 175 -7.87 24.08 -1.30
N SER A 176 -7.34 23.48 -2.36
CA SER A 176 -6.28 24.09 -3.17
C SER A 176 -6.78 25.41 -3.74
N THR A 177 -6.33 26.52 -3.17
CA THR A 177 -6.53 27.85 -3.77
C THR A 177 -5.68 27.93 -5.02
N VAL A 178 -6.35 27.77 -6.18
CA VAL A 178 -5.83 28.16 -7.50
C VAL A 178 -5.49 29.64 -7.55
#